data_AF-A0A8J9T2K3-F1
#
_entry.id   AF-A0A8J9T2K3-F1
#
_cell.length_a   1.000
_cell.length_b   1.000
_cell.length_c   1.000
_cell.angle_alpha   90.00
_cell.angle_beta   90.00
_cell.angle_gamma   90.00
#
_symmetry.space_group_name_H-M   'P 1'
#
loop_
_entity.id
_entity.type
_entity.pdbx_description
1 polymer ?
#
loop_
_entity_poly.entity_id
_entity_poly.type
_entity_poly.pdbx_seq_one_letter_code
_entity_poly.pdbx_strand_id
1 'polypeptide(L)'
;MKFPVLFLNHGGGPLPLMGRQLHLAAHMKQVVKQYLPLEKPKSIVVLSAHWESDPIKISSAEAPKMYYDYSGFPPETYKYQYPAPGSPQLATKIHSLFEDNGIPSELDPARGFDHGVFVPLMLMYPDADIPVVCVSLHSSLSADTNMEVGAALQPLRDE
;
A
#
# COMPACT_ATOMS: atom_id res chain seq x y z
N MET A 1 15.29 14.59 -0.60
CA MET A 1 15.13 14.18 0.81
C MET A 1 14.74 12.72 0.78
N LYS A 2 15.33 11.85 1.62
CA LYS A 2 15.02 10.41 1.55
C LYS A 2 13.81 10.07 2.41
N PHE A 3 12.72 9.61 1.80
CA PHE A 3 11.54 9.16 2.54
C PHE A 3 11.83 7.83 3.29
N PRO A 4 11.25 7.64 4.49
CA PRO A 4 11.41 6.41 5.25
C PRO A 4 10.59 5.26 4.66
N VAL A 5 10.92 4.04 5.06
CA VAL A 5 10.10 2.84 4.82
C VAL A 5 9.43 2.46 6.14
N LEU A 6 8.16 2.08 6.06
CA LEU A 6 7.38 1.66 7.22
C LEU A 6 6.93 0.21 7.05
N PHE A 7 7.01 -0.56 8.14
CA PHE A 7 6.31 -1.83 8.28
C PHE A 7 5.18 -1.62 9.29
N LEU A 8 3.93 -1.82 8.85
CA LEU A 8 2.75 -1.51 9.64
C LEU A 8 1.87 -2.76 9.77
N ASN A 9 1.45 -3.05 11.00
CA ASN A 9 0.35 -3.97 11.24
C ASN A 9 -0.95 -3.22 10.87
N HIS A 10 -1.79 -3.77 10.01
CA HIS A 10 -3.02 -3.13 9.54
C HIS A 10 -4.26 -3.49 10.38
N GLY A 11 -4.13 -4.45 11.31
CA GLY A 11 -5.22 -4.91 12.16
C GLY A 11 -6.09 -5.96 11.47
N GLY A 12 -7.23 -6.28 12.09
CA GLY A 12 -8.18 -7.22 11.49
C GLY A 12 -9.32 -6.47 10.80
N GLY A 13 -9.44 -6.58 9.48
CA GLY A 13 -10.54 -5.96 8.74
C GLY A 13 -10.74 -4.48 9.09
N PRO A 14 -11.99 -4.02 9.31
CA PRO A 14 -12.29 -2.63 9.63
C PRO A 14 -12.08 -2.27 11.11
N LEU A 15 -11.58 -3.19 11.96
CA LEU A 15 -11.56 -3.01 13.41
C LEU A 15 -10.91 -1.69 13.88
N PRO A 16 -9.74 -1.26 13.35
CA PRO A 16 -9.14 0.02 13.72
C PRO A 16 -10.06 1.23 13.47
N LEU A 17 -10.80 1.22 12.34
CA LEU A 17 -11.72 2.28 11.98
C LEU A 17 -13.00 2.27 12.82
N MET A 18 -13.40 1.11 13.33
CA MET A 18 -14.55 0.94 14.23
C MET A 18 -14.29 1.41 15.67
N GLY A 19 -13.14 2.05 15.94
CA GLY A 19 -12.73 2.38 17.31
C GLY A 19 -12.39 1.14 18.16
N ARG A 20 -12.15 0.00 17.52
CA ARG A 20 -11.55 -1.19 18.13
C ARG A 20 -10.05 -1.19 17.80
N GLN A 21 -9.25 -1.96 18.53
CA GLN A 21 -7.78 -1.95 18.35
C GLN A 21 -7.19 -0.52 18.43
N LEU A 22 -7.66 0.29 19.40
CA LEU A 22 -7.28 1.70 19.53
C LEU A 22 -5.77 1.94 19.64
N HIS A 23 -5.02 0.99 20.21
CA HIS A 23 -3.56 1.05 20.25
C HIS A 23 -2.95 1.10 18.85
N LEU A 24 -3.51 0.34 17.91
CA LEU A 24 -3.03 0.28 16.54
C LEU A 24 -3.40 1.55 15.77
N ALA A 25 -4.63 2.02 15.93
CA ALA A 25 -5.08 3.28 15.33
C ALA A 25 -4.27 4.49 15.87
N ALA A 26 -3.97 4.50 17.17
CA ALA A 26 -3.12 5.51 17.77
C ALA A 26 -1.67 5.42 17.25
N HIS A 27 -1.14 4.21 17.12
CA HIS A 27 0.21 3.99 16.59
C HIS A 27 0.34 4.52 15.16
N MET A 28 -0.58 4.22 14.25
CA MET A 28 -0.55 4.73 12.87
C MET A 28 -0.55 6.26 12.81
N LYS A 29 -1.40 6.92 13.61
CA LYS A 29 -1.43 8.38 13.73
C LYS A 29 -0.14 8.95 14.31
N GLN A 30 0.45 8.24 15.27
CA GLN A 30 1.71 8.64 15.90
C GLN A 30 2.90 8.50 14.95
N VAL A 31 2.92 7.46 14.11
CA VAL A 31 3.98 7.23 13.13
C VAL A 31 4.14 8.42 12.18
N VAL A 32 3.03 8.95 11.68
CA VAL A 32 3.03 10.15 10.83
C VAL A 32 3.66 11.34 11.56
N LYS A 33 3.27 11.57 12.82
CA LYS A 33 3.76 12.72 13.61
C LYS A 33 5.21 12.62 14.03
N GLN A 34 5.72 11.41 14.25
CA GLN A 34 7.03 11.19 14.88
C GLN A 34 8.13 10.79 13.89
N TYR A 35 7.78 10.04 12.84
CA TYR A 35 8.76 9.40 11.97
C TYR A 35 8.69 9.85 10.51
N LEU A 36 7.62 10.53 10.10
CA LEU A 36 7.48 11.03 8.73
C LEU A 36 7.81 12.52 8.65
N PRO A 37 8.39 12.99 7.53
CA PRO A 37 8.57 14.42 7.27
C PRO A 37 7.24 15.17 7.32
N LEU A 38 7.31 16.49 7.59
CA LEU A 38 6.14 17.36 7.53
C LEU A 38 5.57 17.48 6.10
N GLU A 39 6.44 17.38 5.10
CA GLU A 39 6.04 17.35 3.69
C GLU A 39 5.46 15.98 3.35
N LYS A 40 4.26 15.96 2.75
CA LYS A 40 3.62 14.74 2.27
C LYS A 40 4.50 14.10 1.17
N PRO A 41 4.61 12.76 1.12
CA PRO A 41 5.26 12.10 -0.01
C PRO A 41 4.50 12.38 -1.31
N LYS A 42 5.22 12.43 -2.43
CA LYS A 42 4.62 12.61 -3.77
C LYS A 42 3.71 11.45 -4.16
N SER A 43 4.06 10.24 -3.72
CA SER A 43 3.30 9.00 -3.89
C SER A 43 3.67 8.02 -2.79
N ILE A 44 2.83 7.01 -2.55
CA ILE A 44 3.08 5.91 -1.63
C ILE A 44 3.07 4.60 -2.42
N VAL A 45 4.10 3.77 -2.21
CA VAL A 45 4.12 2.37 -2.68
C VAL A 45 3.77 1.48 -1.50
N VAL A 46 2.74 0.65 -1.64
CA VAL A 46 2.28 -0.28 -0.58
C VAL A 46 2.47 -1.72 -1.04
N LEU A 47 3.22 -2.51 -0.27
CA LEU A 47 3.24 -3.96 -0.41
C LEU A 47 2.19 -4.53 0.55
N SER A 48 1.09 -5.07 0.03
CA SER A 48 -0.01 -5.58 0.85
C SER A 48 0.13 -7.07 1.12
N ALA A 49 -0.03 -7.47 2.38
CA ALA A 49 -0.11 -8.88 2.79
C ALA A 49 -1.36 -9.61 2.25
N HIS A 50 -2.36 -8.88 1.72
CA HIS A 50 -3.57 -9.43 1.09
C HIS A 50 -3.44 -9.53 -0.43
N TRP A 51 -2.22 -9.48 -0.94
CA TRP A 51 -1.97 -9.64 -2.36
C TRP A 51 -0.69 -10.42 -2.64
N GLU A 52 -0.87 -11.67 -3.01
CA GLU A 52 0.21 -12.56 -3.44
C GLU A 52 0.05 -12.88 -4.92
N SER A 53 1.16 -12.90 -5.67
CA SER A 53 1.15 -13.33 -7.07
C SER A 53 2.52 -13.84 -7.52
N ASP A 54 2.53 -14.58 -8.62
CA ASP A 54 3.72 -14.90 -9.41
C ASP A 54 3.28 -14.92 -10.90
N PRO A 55 3.78 -14.00 -11.75
CA PRO A 55 4.78 -12.95 -11.45
C PRO A 55 4.25 -11.87 -10.48
N ILE A 56 5.14 -10.99 -10.00
CA ILE A 56 4.75 -9.82 -9.17
C ILE A 56 3.77 -8.94 -9.95
N LYS A 57 2.75 -8.40 -9.28
CA LYS A 57 1.78 -7.49 -9.89
C LYS A 57 1.85 -6.11 -9.27
N ILE A 58 1.60 -5.09 -10.10
CA ILE A 58 1.66 -3.68 -9.72
C ILE A 58 0.35 -3.02 -10.11
N SER A 59 -0.36 -2.40 -9.16
CA SER A 59 -1.62 -1.72 -9.49
C SER A 59 -1.36 -0.52 -10.40
N SER A 60 -2.10 -0.39 -11.50
CA SER A 60 -1.86 0.63 -12.53
C SER A 60 -3.10 1.48 -12.88
N ALA A 61 -4.20 1.33 -12.14
CA ALA A 61 -5.39 2.16 -12.32
C ALA A 61 -5.14 3.61 -11.89
N GLU A 62 -5.69 4.58 -12.61
CA GLU A 62 -5.69 6.00 -12.20
C GLU A 62 -6.64 6.26 -11.02
N ALA A 63 -7.75 5.52 -10.96
CA ALA A 63 -8.73 5.58 -9.87
C ALA A 63 -9.04 4.16 -9.35
N PRO A 64 -8.18 3.60 -8.47
CA PRO A 64 -8.41 2.28 -7.88
C PRO A 64 -9.73 2.22 -7.12
N LYS A 65 -10.44 1.10 -7.24
CA LYS A 65 -11.68 0.87 -6.48
C LYS A 65 -11.36 0.40 -5.06
N MET A 66 -12.32 0.53 -4.14
CA MET A 66 -12.26 -0.16 -2.86
C MET A 66 -12.40 -1.68 -3.07
N TYR A 67 -11.58 -2.47 -2.39
CA TYR A 67 -11.68 -3.92 -2.34
C TYR A 67 -11.86 -4.37 -0.89
N TYR A 68 -13.08 -4.80 -0.54
CA TYR A 68 -13.37 -5.28 0.81
C TYR A 68 -13.10 -6.79 0.88
N ASP A 69 -11.90 -7.14 1.31
CA ASP A 69 -11.37 -8.50 1.48
C ASP A 69 -11.68 -9.12 2.85
N TYR A 70 -12.59 -8.50 3.61
CA TYR A 70 -13.14 -9.02 4.86
C TYR A 70 -14.66 -9.21 4.77
N SER A 71 -15.21 -10.03 5.67
CA SER A 71 -16.65 -10.28 5.75
C SER A 71 -17.13 -10.42 7.21
N GLY A 72 -18.45 -10.46 7.42
CA GLY A 72 -19.05 -10.66 8.75
C GLY A 72 -19.14 -9.41 9.64
N PHE A 73 -18.74 -8.25 9.12
CA PHE A 73 -18.84 -6.96 9.81
C PHE A 73 -20.16 -6.22 9.50
N PRO A 74 -20.54 -5.23 10.33
CA PRO A 74 -21.73 -4.40 10.09
C PRO A 74 -21.73 -3.71 8.70
N PRO A 75 -22.89 -3.52 8.04
CA PRO A 75 -22.96 -2.97 6.68
C PRO A 75 -22.29 -1.60 6.47
N GLU A 76 -22.24 -0.77 7.51
CA GLU A 76 -21.58 0.53 7.47
C GLU A 76 -20.07 0.44 7.22
N THR A 77 -19.41 -0.66 7.56
CA THR A 77 -17.96 -0.79 7.34
C THR A 77 -17.60 -0.93 5.86
N TYR A 78 -18.52 -1.47 5.04
CA TYR A 78 -18.36 -1.57 3.58
C TYR A 78 -18.71 -0.25 2.85
N LYS A 79 -18.96 0.82 3.60
CA LYS A 79 -19.14 2.17 3.07
C LYS A 79 -17.88 3.03 3.25
N TYR A 80 -16.86 2.55 3.95
CA TYR A 80 -15.60 3.27 4.09
C TYR A 80 -14.94 3.48 2.73
N GLN A 81 -14.64 4.73 2.39
CA GLN A 81 -14.00 5.08 1.12
C GLN A 81 -12.63 5.70 1.41
N TYR A 82 -11.66 5.33 0.59
CA TYR A 82 -10.34 5.97 0.55
C TYR A 82 -9.99 6.28 -0.91
N PRO A 83 -10.50 7.40 -1.46
CA PRO A 83 -10.43 7.70 -2.89
C PRO A 83 -9.07 8.28 -3.30
N ALA A 84 -7.98 7.71 -2.78
CA ALA A 84 -6.64 8.11 -3.20
C ALA A 84 -6.45 7.80 -4.69
N PRO A 85 -5.88 8.72 -5.47
CA PRO A 85 -5.59 8.43 -6.87
C PRO A 85 -4.57 7.30 -6.94
N GLY A 86 -4.60 6.51 -8.00
CA GLY A 86 -3.47 5.68 -8.36
C GLY A 86 -2.43 6.50 -9.13
N SER A 87 -1.35 5.86 -9.56
CA SER A 87 -0.36 6.50 -10.41
C SER A 87 0.13 5.52 -11.48
N PRO A 88 -0.49 5.54 -12.68
CA PRO A 88 -0.05 4.71 -13.80
C PRO A 88 1.43 4.95 -14.15
N GLN A 89 1.89 6.21 -14.06
CA GLN A 89 3.28 6.57 -14.35
C GLN A 89 4.25 5.95 -13.34
N LEU A 90 3.94 5.98 -12.05
CA LEU A 90 4.75 5.31 -11.03
C LEU A 90 4.69 3.79 -11.17
N ALA A 91 3.53 3.23 -11.52
CA ALA A 91 3.38 1.80 -11.77
C ALA A 91 4.27 1.33 -12.92
N THR A 92 4.28 2.05 -14.06
CA THR A 92 5.20 1.79 -15.18
C THR A 92 6.66 1.91 -14.74
N LYS A 93 7.00 2.91 -13.92
CA LYS A 93 8.36 3.07 -13.41
C LYS A 93 8.80 1.90 -12.53
N ILE A 94 7.93 1.43 -11.63
CA ILE A 94 8.19 0.25 -10.80
C ILE A 94 8.41 -0.98 -11.68
N HIS A 95 7.59 -1.15 -12.72
CA HIS A 95 7.74 -2.25 -13.66
C HIS A 95 9.11 -2.20 -14.35
N SER A 96 9.55 -1.04 -14.84
CA SER A 96 10.90 -0.87 -15.42
C SER A 96 12.01 -1.13 -14.42
N LEU A 97 11.87 -0.70 -13.16
CA LEU A 97 12.85 -1.03 -12.10
C LEU A 97 12.95 -2.55 -11.87
N PHE A 98 11.83 -3.27 -11.94
CA PHE A 98 11.83 -4.72 -11.86
C PHE A 98 12.45 -5.38 -13.09
N GLU A 99 12.15 -4.91 -14.30
CA GLU A 99 12.79 -5.38 -15.53
C GLU A 99 14.32 -5.20 -15.49
N ASP A 100 14.81 -4.03 -15.08
CA ASP A 100 16.24 -3.73 -14.96
C ASP A 100 16.96 -4.64 -13.94
N ASN A 101 16.23 -5.21 -12.98
CA ASN A 101 16.74 -6.13 -11.97
C ASN A 101 16.38 -7.61 -12.25
N GLY A 102 15.79 -7.91 -13.42
CA GLY A 102 15.42 -9.28 -13.80
C GLY A 102 14.28 -9.88 -12.99
N ILE A 103 13.44 -9.05 -12.38
CA ILE A 103 12.27 -9.47 -11.58
C ILE A 103 11.03 -9.47 -12.49
N PRO A 104 10.43 -10.65 -12.78
CA PRO A 104 9.21 -10.71 -13.58
C PRO A 104 8.06 -9.97 -12.91
N SER A 105 7.40 -9.07 -13.64
CA SER A 105 6.26 -8.33 -13.13
C SER A 105 5.24 -7.96 -14.19
N GLU A 106 4.00 -7.66 -13.76
CA GLU A 106 2.89 -7.25 -14.61
C GLU A 106 2.14 -6.05 -14.03
N LEU A 107 1.59 -5.21 -14.91
CA LEU A 107 0.67 -4.14 -14.52
C LEU A 107 -0.77 -4.67 -14.40
N ASP A 108 -1.44 -4.36 -13.29
CA ASP A 108 -2.83 -4.74 -13.02
C ASP A 108 -3.73 -3.49 -12.93
N PRO A 109 -4.53 -3.19 -13.97
CA PRO A 109 -5.42 -2.04 -13.97
C PRO A 109 -6.73 -2.28 -13.20
N ALA A 110 -6.94 -3.48 -12.65
CA ALA A 110 -8.16 -3.86 -11.93
C ALA A 110 -7.96 -3.95 -10.42
N ARG A 111 -6.72 -4.00 -9.92
CA ARG A 111 -6.43 -4.08 -8.48
C ARG A 111 -7.03 -2.89 -7.72
N GLY A 112 -7.88 -3.20 -6.75
CA GLY A 112 -8.40 -2.24 -5.78
C GLY A 112 -7.59 -2.20 -4.48
N PHE A 113 -7.93 -1.24 -3.61
CA PHE A 113 -7.36 -1.13 -2.28
C PHE A 113 -8.04 -2.10 -1.31
N ASP A 114 -7.31 -3.14 -0.89
CA ASP A 114 -7.69 -4.04 0.20
C ASP A 114 -7.58 -3.35 1.57
N HIS A 115 -8.12 -3.96 2.62
CA HIS A 115 -8.09 -3.33 3.95
C HIS A 115 -6.69 -3.14 4.51
N GLY A 116 -5.72 -3.96 4.09
CA GLY A 116 -4.31 -3.77 4.42
C GLY A 116 -3.74 -2.47 3.87
N VAL A 117 -4.36 -1.92 2.82
CA VAL A 117 -4.00 -0.64 2.20
C VAL A 117 -4.83 0.49 2.78
N PHE A 118 -6.17 0.45 2.66
CA PHE A 118 -6.97 1.62 2.98
C PHE A 118 -7.14 1.89 4.48
N VAL A 119 -7.13 0.86 5.34
CA VAL A 119 -7.31 1.09 6.80
C VAL A 119 -6.14 1.88 7.38
N PRO A 120 -4.87 1.50 7.16
CA PRO A 120 -3.74 2.31 7.63
C PRO A 120 -3.74 3.70 7.01
N LEU A 121 -3.99 3.81 5.71
CA LEU A 121 -3.92 5.08 5.02
C LEU A 121 -5.04 6.06 5.43
N MET A 122 -6.26 5.58 5.71
CA MET A 122 -7.32 6.42 6.30
C MET A 122 -6.93 7.00 7.67
N LEU A 123 -6.09 6.30 8.43
CA LEU A 123 -5.63 6.75 9.74
C LEU A 123 -4.41 7.66 9.65
N MET A 124 -3.55 7.46 8.65
CA MET A 124 -2.31 8.21 8.45
C MET A 124 -2.49 9.47 7.61
N TYR A 125 -3.23 9.36 6.50
CA TYR A 125 -3.42 10.41 5.49
C TYR A 125 -4.91 10.51 5.11
N PRO A 126 -5.78 10.98 6.02
CA PRO A 126 -7.24 10.93 5.86
C PRO A 126 -7.78 11.69 4.65
N ASP A 127 -7.02 12.68 4.13
CA ASP A 127 -7.43 13.49 2.99
C ASP A 127 -7.43 12.71 1.66
N ALA A 128 -6.78 11.54 1.61
CA ALA A 128 -6.66 10.70 0.42
C ALA A 128 -6.14 11.47 -0.83
N ASP A 129 -5.22 12.41 -0.63
CA ASP A 129 -4.69 13.30 -1.67
C ASP A 129 -3.31 12.87 -2.19
N ILE A 130 -2.78 11.75 -1.70
CA ILE A 130 -1.48 11.20 -2.10
C ILE A 130 -1.72 9.99 -3.02
N PRO A 131 -1.14 9.95 -4.23
CA PRO A 131 -1.19 8.80 -5.10
C PRO A 131 -0.67 7.51 -4.46
N VAL A 132 -1.38 6.39 -4.63
CA VAL A 132 -1.01 5.08 -4.07
C VAL A 132 -0.84 4.05 -5.18
N VAL A 133 0.28 3.34 -5.17
CA VAL A 133 0.50 2.15 -6.01
C VAL A 133 0.72 0.95 -5.11
N CYS A 134 -0.10 -0.08 -5.28
CA CYS A 134 0.08 -1.36 -4.63
C CYS A 134 1.04 -2.23 -5.43
N VAL A 135 1.86 -3.01 -4.74
CA VAL A 135 2.70 -4.07 -5.30
C VAL A 135 2.38 -5.36 -4.54
N SER A 136 2.20 -6.47 -5.24
CA SER A 136 1.97 -7.76 -4.60
C SER A 136 3.24 -8.29 -3.94
N LEU A 137 3.07 -9.22 -3.00
CA LEU A 137 4.15 -10.09 -2.55
C LEU A 137 4.33 -11.24 -3.54
N HIS A 138 5.56 -11.74 -3.65
CA HIS A 138 5.80 -12.96 -4.42
C HIS A 138 5.10 -14.14 -3.72
N SER A 139 4.35 -14.97 -4.46
CA SER A 139 3.57 -16.08 -3.90
C SER A 139 4.41 -17.17 -3.21
N SER A 140 5.71 -17.25 -3.51
CA SER A 140 6.63 -18.13 -2.77
C SER A 140 6.84 -17.68 -1.32
N LEU A 141 6.54 -16.41 -0.99
CA LEU A 141 6.81 -15.75 0.29
C LEU A 141 8.28 -15.88 0.75
N SER A 142 9.19 -16.16 -0.19
CA SER A 142 10.62 -16.26 0.08
C SER A 142 11.15 -14.92 0.61
N ALA A 143 11.91 -14.97 1.70
CA ALA A 143 12.56 -13.79 2.24
C ALA A 143 13.52 -13.18 1.21
N ASP A 144 14.31 -14.02 0.53
CA ASP A 144 15.30 -13.58 -0.46
C ASP A 144 14.63 -12.85 -1.63
N THR A 145 13.56 -13.44 -2.19
CA THR A 145 12.79 -12.82 -3.29
C THR A 145 12.18 -11.48 -2.87
N ASN A 146 11.61 -11.39 -1.67
CA ASN A 146 11.04 -10.13 -1.18
C ASN A 146 12.13 -9.09 -0.85
N MET A 147 13.33 -9.51 -0.45
CA MET A 147 14.48 -8.62 -0.28
C MET A 147 14.97 -8.05 -1.61
N GLU A 148 15.01 -8.86 -2.67
CA GLU A 148 15.33 -8.42 -4.03
C GLU A 148 14.32 -7.38 -4.54
N VAL A 149 13.02 -7.64 -4.35
CA VAL A 149 11.95 -6.68 -4.67
C VAL A 149 12.17 -5.36 -3.91
N GLY A 150 12.43 -5.42 -2.61
CA GLY A 150 12.71 -4.23 -1.80
C GLY A 150 13.94 -3.45 -2.24
N ALA A 151 15.00 -4.16 -2.67
CA ALA A 151 16.22 -3.54 -3.19
C ALA A 151 15.95 -2.81 -4.53
N ALA A 152 15.19 -3.42 -5.44
CA ALA A 152 14.82 -2.80 -6.71
C ALA A 152 13.98 -1.53 -6.54
N LEU A 153 13.15 -1.46 -5.49
CA LEU A 153 12.33 -0.28 -5.17
C LEU A 153 13.09 0.83 -4.44
N GLN A 154 14.30 0.57 -3.93
CA GLN A 154 15.07 1.49 -3.09
C GLN A 154 15.26 2.90 -3.71
N PRO A 155 15.51 3.07 -5.02
CA PRO A 155 15.71 4.39 -5.63
C PRO A 155 14.51 5.33 -5.48
N LEU A 156 13.28 4.79 -5.41
CA LEU A 156 12.06 5.60 -5.31
C LEU A 156 12.00 6.46 -4.03
N ARG A 157 12.80 6.11 -3.02
CA ARG A 157 12.84 6.84 -1.74
C ARG A 157 13.52 8.20 -1.84
N ASP A 158 14.34 8.42 -2.86
CA ASP A 158 15.16 9.61 -3.03
C ASP A 158 14.48 10.66 -3.94
N GLU A 159 13.26 10.39 -4.41
CA GLU A 159 12.45 11.20 -5.32
C GLU A 159 11.39 12.06 -4.61
#